data_AF-A0A7X7LFQ0-F1
#
_entry.id   AF-A0A7X7LFQ0-F1
#
_cell.length_a   1.000
_cell.length_b   1.000
_cell.length_c   1.000
_cell.angle_alpha   90.00
_cell.angle_beta   90.00
_cell.angle_gamma   90.00
#
_symmetry.space_group_name_H-M   'P 1'
#
loop_
_entity.id
_entity.type
_entity.pdbx_description
1 polymer ?
#
loop_
_entity_poly.entity_id
_entity_poly.type
_entity_poly.pdbx_seq_one_letter_code
_entity_poly.pdbx_strand_id
1 'polypeptide(L)'
;MKNAILLVFLILSITPLVKSQDTTKTKIVFYRENQFQGSAIGIKVFSNNEQITNIKNNSFFVFECNPGTYNLSTGSSQNKKLVLEVKEGQTYYIRCGLVVGYWTSEPEMILVDRLSAEPIIKSSKLRDLKTPFVRPKSRFGVTLQVGAGTENHIMFTNDENQESKISFGGGIGYGIKFGHEFSKFFDLAVNYNYQRSSLSLPVKNAEI
;
A
#
# COMPACT_ATOMS: atom_id res chain seq x y z
N MET A 1 -20.61 -58.42 36.02
CA MET A 1 -21.13 -57.15 35.46
C MET A 1 -20.85 -55.91 36.32
N LYS A 2 -20.67 -56.01 37.65
CA LYS A 2 -20.35 -54.84 38.51
C LYS A 2 -18.94 -54.26 38.36
N ASN A 3 -17.95 -55.06 37.91
CA ASN A 3 -16.54 -54.62 37.87
C ASN A 3 -16.18 -53.85 36.58
N ALA A 4 -17.01 -53.91 35.54
CA ALA A 4 -16.80 -53.16 34.30
C ALA A 4 -17.24 -51.69 34.43
N ILE A 5 -18.22 -51.41 35.29
CA ILE A 5 -18.76 -50.05 35.49
C ILE A 5 -17.79 -49.19 36.32
N LEU A 6 -17.03 -49.80 37.24
CA LEU A 6 -16.05 -49.08 38.05
C LEU A 6 -14.82 -48.59 37.24
N LEU A 7 -14.47 -49.32 36.17
CA LEU A 7 -13.33 -48.99 35.30
C LEU A 7 -13.63 -47.84 34.32
N VAL A 8 -14.90 -47.65 33.94
CA VAL A 8 -15.33 -46.54 33.08
C VAL A 8 -15.32 -45.20 33.84
N PHE A 9 -15.61 -45.20 35.15
CA PHE A 9 -15.53 -43.99 35.96
C PHE A 9 -14.10 -43.53 36.26
N LEU A 10 -13.13 -44.44 36.32
CA LEU A 10 -11.73 -44.09 36.55
C LEU A 10 -11.04 -43.47 35.33
N ILE A 11 -11.51 -43.78 34.12
CA ILE A 11 -10.98 -43.24 32.86
C ILE A 11 -11.55 -41.84 32.56
N LEU A 12 -12.72 -41.49 33.09
CA LEU A 12 -13.30 -40.15 32.93
C LEU A 12 -12.63 -39.08 33.79
N SER A 13 -11.97 -39.45 34.89
CA SER A 13 -11.31 -38.51 35.82
C SER A 13 -9.89 -38.08 35.42
N ILE A 14 -9.33 -38.61 34.32
CA ILE A 14 -7.98 -38.26 33.83
C ILE A 14 -8.05 -37.49 32.50
N THR A 15 -9.15 -36.80 32.22
CA THR A 15 -9.08 -35.75 31.21
C THR A 15 -8.30 -34.59 31.82
N PRO A 16 -7.07 -34.27 31.39
CA PRO A 16 -6.58 -32.93 31.66
C PRO A 16 -7.63 -32.01 31.05
N LEU A 17 -8.20 -31.14 31.87
CA LEU A 17 -8.85 -29.94 31.40
C LEU A 17 -7.80 -29.27 30.53
N VAL A 18 -7.86 -29.52 29.22
CA VAL A 18 -7.21 -28.71 28.20
C VAL A 18 -7.93 -27.38 28.35
N LYS A 19 -7.44 -26.60 29.31
CA LYS A 19 -7.70 -25.19 29.40
C LYS A 19 -7.34 -24.72 28.02
N SER A 20 -8.35 -24.32 27.25
CA SER A 20 -8.13 -23.59 26.01
C SER A 20 -7.20 -22.47 26.42
N GLN A 21 -5.90 -22.67 26.18
CA GLN A 21 -4.89 -21.68 26.38
C GLN A 21 -5.32 -20.65 25.38
N ASP A 22 -5.99 -19.63 25.91
CA ASP A 22 -6.40 -18.44 25.19
C ASP A 22 -5.13 -18.03 24.48
N THR A 23 -5.02 -18.42 23.21
CA THR A 23 -3.77 -18.45 22.48
C THR A 23 -3.20 -17.08 22.68
N THR A 24 -2.05 -16.97 23.35
CA THR A 24 -1.34 -15.71 23.58
C THR A 24 -0.82 -15.25 22.22
N LYS A 25 -1.77 -14.90 21.35
CA LYS A 25 -1.55 -14.57 19.96
C LYS A 25 -0.75 -13.31 20.00
N THR A 26 0.50 -13.43 19.60
CA THR A 26 1.38 -12.31 19.43
C THR A 26 0.83 -11.45 18.29
N LYS A 27 0.79 -10.13 18.49
CA LYS A 27 0.19 -9.22 17.52
C LYS A 27 1.14 -8.08 17.18
N ILE A 28 1.22 -7.77 15.90
CA ILE A 28 1.84 -6.55 15.41
C ILE A 28 0.74 -5.64 14.91
N VAL A 29 0.58 -4.49 15.55
CA VAL A 29 -0.45 -3.51 15.21
C VAL A 29 0.18 -2.39 14.41
N PHE A 30 -0.18 -2.29 13.15
CA PHE A 30 0.21 -1.20 12.27
C PHE A 30 -0.87 -0.13 12.31
N TYR A 31 -0.52 1.13 12.52
CA TYR A 31 -1.49 2.21 12.50
C TYR A 31 -0.95 3.45 11.79
N ARG A 32 -1.86 4.21 11.21
CA ARG A 32 -1.57 5.50 10.58
C ARG A 32 -2.58 6.53 11.07
N GLU A 33 -2.05 7.57 11.69
CA GLU A 33 -2.81 8.76 12.09
C GLU A 33 -3.38 9.50 10.88
N ASN A 34 -4.39 10.34 11.12
CA ASN A 34 -4.93 11.21 10.09
C ASN A 34 -3.92 12.31 9.77
N GLN A 35 -3.32 12.24 8.58
CA GLN A 35 -2.48 13.31 8.02
C GLN A 35 -3.12 13.83 6.74
N PHE A 36 -3.23 15.16 6.63
CA PHE A 36 -3.80 15.81 5.44
C PHE A 36 -2.92 15.56 4.20
N GLN A 37 -1.60 15.68 4.38
CA GLN A 37 -0.62 15.45 3.33
C GLN A 37 -0.54 13.95 2.97
N GLY A 38 -0.71 13.63 1.69
CA GLY A 38 -0.68 12.25 1.19
C GLY A 38 -1.80 11.36 1.71
N SER A 39 -2.94 11.94 2.08
CA SER A 39 -4.14 11.21 2.55
C SER A 39 -4.69 10.21 1.54
N ALA A 40 -4.52 10.48 0.23
CA ALA A 40 -4.90 9.58 -0.86
C ALA A 40 -3.90 8.44 -1.09
N ILE A 41 -2.69 8.54 -0.55
CA ILE A 41 -1.61 7.56 -0.79
C ILE A 41 -1.70 6.47 0.28
N GLY A 42 -1.83 5.21 -0.13
CA GLY A 42 -1.74 4.05 0.77
C GLY A 42 -0.30 3.56 0.93
N ILE A 43 0.06 3.14 2.16
CA ILE A 43 1.38 2.58 2.45
C ILE A 43 1.29 1.05 2.42
N LYS A 44 1.95 0.43 1.43
CA LYS A 44 2.09 -1.04 1.37
C LYS A 44 3.08 -1.49 2.43
N VAL A 45 2.63 -2.41 3.29
CA VAL A 45 3.47 -3.04 4.33
C VAL A 45 3.75 -4.47 3.91
N PHE A 46 5.03 -4.84 3.97
CA PHE A 46 5.51 -6.17 3.66
C PHE A 46 6.12 -6.82 4.90
N SER A 47 5.88 -8.10 5.06
CA SER A 47 6.52 -8.97 6.04
C SER A 47 7.22 -10.10 5.30
N ASN A 48 8.53 -10.27 5.51
CA ASN A 48 9.33 -11.31 4.85
C ASN A 48 9.11 -11.36 3.32
N ASN A 49 9.09 -10.18 2.69
CA ASN A 49 8.86 -9.94 1.26
C ASN A 49 7.44 -10.24 0.75
N GLU A 50 6.49 -10.58 1.61
CA GLU A 50 5.08 -10.75 1.26
C GLU A 50 4.27 -9.52 1.70
N GLN A 51 3.41 -9.00 0.82
CA GLN A 51 2.56 -7.85 1.16
C GLN A 51 1.42 -8.31 2.08
N ILE A 52 1.43 -7.86 3.33
CA ILE A 52 0.41 -8.22 4.32
C ILE A 52 -0.79 -7.27 4.26
N THR A 53 -0.55 -5.98 4.03
CA THR A 53 -1.61 -4.97 4.03
C THR A 53 -1.23 -3.71 3.26
N ASN A 54 -2.23 -2.88 2.99
CA ASN A 54 -2.06 -1.52 2.47
C ASN A 54 -2.73 -0.56 3.45
N ILE A 55 -1.91 0.04 4.33
CA ILE A 55 -2.37 0.97 5.37
C ILE A 55 -2.84 2.27 4.73
N LYS A 56 -4.13 2.56 4.86
CA LYS A 56 -4.75 3.80 4.39
C LYS A 56 -4.59 4.91 5.43
N ASN A 57 -4.84 6.15 5.04
CA ASN A 57 -4.91 7.25 5.99
C ASN A 57 -5.99 6.97 7.06
N ASN A 58 -5.70 7.33 8.31
CA ASN A 58 -6.59 7.17 9.46
C ASN A 58 -7.09 5.72 9.65
N SER A 59 -6.18 4.74 9.65
CA SER A 59 -6.53 3.32 9.76
C SER A 59 -5.52 2.51 10.56
N PHE A 60 -5.94 1.35 11.06
CA PHE A 60 -5.07 0.38 11.71
C PHE A 60 -5.31 -1.04 11.17
N PHE A 61 -4.29 -1.89 11.26
CA PHE A 61 -4.29 -3.28 10.85
C PHE A 61 -3.64 -4.12 11.94
N VAL A 62 -4.27 -5.23 12.31
CA VAL A 62 -3.73 -6.17 13.30
C VAL A 62 -3.22 -7.41 12.59
N PHE A 63 -1.92 -7.64 12.66
CA PHE A 63 -1.29 -8.85 12.15
C PHE A 63 -1.08 -9.83 13.30
N GLU A 64 -1.85 -10.93 13.31
CA GLU A 64 -1.64 -12.02 14.26
C GLU A 64 -0.53 -12.93 13.73
N CYS A 65 0.52 -13.15 14.53
CA CYS A 65 1.71 -13.86 14.08
C CYS A 65 2.30 -14.73 15.19
N ASN A 66 3.10 -15.71 14.81
CA ASN A 66 3.81 -16.56 15.76
C ASN A 66 5.05 -15.81 16.29
N PRO A 67 5.61 -16.21 17.44
CA PRO A 67 6.90 -15.69 17.90
C PRO A 67 8.01 -15.97 16.88
N GLY A 68 8.91 -15.01 16.68
CA GLY A 68 10.01 -15.12 15.71
C GLY A 68 10.53 -13.78 15.23
N THR A 69 11.44 -13.82 14.25
CA THR A 69 12.02 -12.63 13.64
C THR A 69 11.25 -12.25 12.38
N TYR A 70 10.78 -11.00 12.34
CA TYR A 70 10.03 -10.45 11.20
C TYR A 70 10.81 -9.33 10.52
N ASN A 71 11.00 -9.45 9.21
CA ASN A 71 11.55 -8.39 8.37
C ASN A 71 10.41 -7.56 7.79
N LEU A 72 10.17 -6.40 8.38
CA LEU A 72 9.12 -5.49 7.96
C LEU A 72 9.68 -4.44 7.00
N SER A 73 8.98 -4.14 5.92
CA SER A 73 9.36 -3.06 5.00
C SER A 73 8.14 -2.32 4.45
N THR A 74 8.35 -1.07 4.03
CA THR A 74 7.31 -0.22 3.43
C THR A 74 7.68 0.27 2.06
N GLY A 75 6.69 0.32 1.16
CA GLY A 75 6.84 0.88 -0.17
C GLY A 75 7.50 -0.03 -1.20
N SER A 76 7.74 0.50 -2.39
CA SER A 76 8.29 -0.25 -3.53
C SER A 76 9.82 -0.40 -3.47
N SER A 77 10.47 0.37 -2.60
CA SER A 77 11.91 0.32 -2.37
C SER A 77 12.14 -0.41 -1.05
N GLN A 78 12.62 -1.66 -1.10
CA GLN A 78 12.90 -2.50 0.08
C GLN A 78 14.06 -1.98 0.95
N ASN A 79 14.43 -0.71 0.81
CA ASN A 79 15.63 -0.12 1.40
C ASN A 79 15.47 0.15 2.90
N LYS A 80 14.24 0.43 3.38
CA LYS A 80 13.97 0.59 4.81
C LYS A 80 13.35 -0.68 5.38
N LYS A 81 14.21 -1.52 5.97
CA LYS A 81 13.84 -2.75 6.67
C LYS A 81 13.88 -2.49 8.18
N LEU A 82 12.77 -2.79 8.85
CA LEU A 82 12.69 -2.87 10.31
C LEU A 82 12.71 -4.35 10.68
N VAL A 83 13.79 -4.79 11.32
CA VAL A 83 13.89 -6.15 11.87
C VAL A 83 13.31 -6.13 13.26
N LEU A 84 12.25 -6.91 13.49
CA LEU A 84 11.57 -6.99 14.77
C LEU A 84 11.64 -8.41 15.31
N GLU A 85 12.14 -8.56 16.54
CA GLU A 85 12.06 -9.81 17.30
C GLU A 85 10.78 -9.83 18.12
N VAL A 86 9.90 -10.75 17.76
CA VAL A 86 8.55 -10.85 18.28
C VAL A 86 8.48 -11.95 19.32
N LYS A 87 8.28 -11.57 20.59
CA LYS A 87 8.17 -12.48 21.74
C LYS A 87 6.73 -12.93 21.97
N GLU A 88 6.56 -14.13 22.49
CA GLU A 88 5.24 -14.72 22.75
C GLU A 88 4.35 -13.85 23.66
N GLY A 89 3.09 -13.67 23.27
CA GLY A 89 2.10 -12.93 24.05
C GLY A 89 2.29 -11.41 24.08
N GLN A 90 3.30 -10.87 23.41
CA GLN A 90 3.58 -9.44 23.39
C GLN A 90 2.88 -8.75 22.20
N THR A 91 2.49 -7.49 22.39
CA THR A 91 1.91 -6.66 21.32
C THR A 91 2.88 -5.55 20.96
N TYR A 92 3.22 -5.46 19.68
CA TYR A 92 4.10 -4.43 19.14
C TYR A 92 3.29 -3.44 18.33
N TYR A 93 3.60 -2.15 18.46
CA TYR A 93 2.89 -1.10 17.75
C TYR A 93 3.83 -0.41 16.77
N ILE A 94 3.42 -0.32 15.52
CA ILE A 94 4.21 0.31 14.46
C ILE A 94 3.39 1.45 13.87
N ARG A 95 3.94 2.66 14.00
CA ARG A 95 3.39 3.87 13.38
C ARG A 95 3.89 3.95 11.95
N CYS A 96 2.96 3.98 11.00
CA CYS A 96 3.23 4.18 9.59
C CYS A 96 2.99 5.65 9.24
N GLY A 97 4.06 6.37 8.90
CA GLY A 97 4.02 7.76 8.47
C GLY A 97 4.32 7.92 6.98
N LEU A 98 3.97 9.08 6.43
CA LEU A 98 4.38 9.46 5.08
C LEU A 98 5.04 10.83 5.12
N VAL A 99 6.32 10.87 4.72
CA VAL A 99 7.05 12.13 4.53
C VAL A 99 6.84 12.54 3.08
N VAL A 100 6.12 13.64 2.87
CA VAL A 100 5.83 14.17 1.53
C VAL A 100 6.83 15.27 1.20
N GLY A 101 7.65 15.07 0.18
CA GLY A 101 8.46 16.11 -0.43
C GLY A 101 7.74 16.75 -1.63
N TYR A 102 8.41 17.69 -2.30
CA TYR A 102 7.85 18.40 -3.46
C TYR A 102 7.47 17.48 -4.64
N TRP A 103 8.23 16.39 -4.84
CA TRP A 103 8.06 15.47 -5.98
C TRP A 103 8.01 13.99 -5.60
N THR A 104 8.41 13.66 -4.38
CA THR A 104 8.53 12.27 -3.90
C THR A 104 7.84 12.15 -2.55
N SER A 105 7.25 10.98 -2.30
CA SER A 105 6.72 10.63 -0.99
C SER A 105 7.48 9.43 -0.47
N GLU A 106 8.01 9.52 0.74
CA GLU A 106 8.73 8.44 1.38
C GLU A 106 7.93 7.89 2.57
N PRO A 107 7.57 6.59 2.56
CA PRO A 107 6.93 5.97 3.71
C PRO A 107 7.94 5.72 4.83
N GLU A 108 7.50 5.91 6.06
CA GLU A 108 8.28 5.68 7.27
C GLU A 108 7.57 4.68 8.18
N MET A 109 8.35 3.82 8.85
CA MET A 109 7.87 2.96 9.92
C MET A 109 8.66 3.22 11.19
N ILE A 110 7.93 3.46 12.27
CA ILE A 110 8.51 3.74 13.58
C ILE A 110 7.92 2.73 14.57
N LEU A 111 8.78 2.01 15.29
CA LEU A 111 8.36 1.19 16.42
C LEU A 111 7.99 2.11 17.58
N VAL A 112 6.78 1.97 18.10
CA VAL A 112 6.23 2.84 19.15
C VAL A 112 5.83 2.00 20.36
N ASP A 113 6.00 2.58 21.54
CA ASP A 113 5.55 1.97 22.78
C ASP A 113 4.02 1.92 22.90
N ARG A 114 3.53 0.97 23.70
CA ARG A 114 2.12 0.76 24.00
C ARG A 114 1.43 2.01 24.53
N LEU A 115 2.08 2.75 25.43
CA LEU A 115 1.48 3.92 26.08
C LEU A 115 1.16 5.04 25.09
N SER A 116 1.99 5.19 24.06
CA SER A 116 1.79 6.21 23.02
C SER A 116 0.78 5.76 21.95
N ALA A 117 0.76 4.46 21.61
CA ALA A 117 -0.07 3.93 20.53
C ALA A 117 -1.54 3.68 20.95
N GLU A 118 -1.76 3.13 22.16
CA GLU A 118 -3.11 2.73 22.59
C GLU A 118 -4.14 3.87 22.62
N PRO A 119 -3.84 5.08 23.14
CA PRO A 119 -4.81 6.17 23.15
C PRO A 119 -5.28 6.53 21.75
N ILE A 120 -4.38 6.51 20.76
CA ILE A 120 -4.67 6.84 19.36
C ILE A 120 -5.58 5.76 18.75
N ILE A 121 -5.24 4.49 18.94
CA ILE A 121 -6.01 3.36 18.39
C ILE A 121 -7.39 3.27 19.04
N LYS A 122 -7.47 3.39 20.37
CA LYS A 122 -8.72 3.32 21.14
C LYS A 122 -9.61 4.54 20.98
N SER A 123 -9.09 5.67 20.49
CA SER A 123 -9.88 6.91 20.31
C SER A 123 -11.05 6.79 19.31
N SER A 124 -11.30 5.60 18.73
CA SER A 124 -12.38 5.30 17.77
C SER A 124 -12.33 6.12 16.48
N LYS A 125 -11.24 6.87 16.25
CA LYS A 125 -11.03 7.66 15.03
C LYS A 125 -10.44 6.83 13.90
N LEU A 126 -9.71 5.76 14.22
CA LEU A 126 -9.04 4.93 13.23
C LEU A 126 -9.99 3.86 12.66
N ARG A 127 -9.93 3.67 11.34
CA ARG A 127 -10.63 2.59 10.64
C ARG A 127 -9.89 1.25 10.77
N ASP A 128 -10.59 0.18 11.13
CA ASP A 128 -10.04 -1.17 11.17
C ASP A 128 -9.96 -1.79 9.76
N LEU A 129 -8.76 -2.20 9.35
CA LEU A 129 -8.51 -2.98 8.13
C LEU A 129 -8.54 -4.47 8.48
N LYS A 130 -9.72 -5.07 8.57
CA LYS A 130 -9.87 -6.47 9.07
C LYS A 130 -9.27 -7.56 8.18
N THR A 131 -9.16 -7.31 6.88
CA THR A 131 -8.72 -8.34 5.92
C THR A 131 -7.29 -8.08 5.46
N PRO A 132 -6.40 -9.10 5.50
CA PRO A 132 -5.11 -9.00 4.83
C PRO A 132 -5.33 -8.68 3.35
N PHE A 133 -4.40 -7.91 2.78
CA PHE A 133 -4.52 -7.51 1.39
C PHE A 133 -4.32 -8.72 0.49
N VAL A 134 -5.40 -9.22 -0.11
CA VAL A 134 -5.32 -10.20 -1.20
C VAL A 134 -5.31 -9.44 -2.50
N ARG A 135 -4.22 -9.56 -3.27
CA ARG A 135 -4.15 -9.02 -4.63
C ARG A 135 -5.21 -9.74 -5.48
N PRO A 136 -6.18 -9.03 -6.08
CA PRO A 136 -7.17 -9.68 -6.93
C PRO A 136 -6.49 -10.20 -8.20
N LYS A 137 -6.81 -11.44 -8.58
CA LYS A 137 -6.25 -12.07 -9.79
C LYS A 137 -6.62 -11.31 -11.06
N SER A 138 -7.89 -10.93 -11.20
CA SER A 138 -8.38 -10.08 -12.29
C SER A 138 -8.40 -8.62 -11.87
N ARG A 139 -7.89 -7.74 -12.75
CA ARG A 139 -7.77 -6.30 -12.52
C ARG A 139 -8.34 -5.57 -13.72
N PHE A 140 -9.17 -4.57 -13.44
CA PHE A 140 -9.68 -3.63 -14.44
C PHE A 140 -9.24 -2.23 -14.05
N GLY A 141 -8.78 -1.44 -15.03
CA GLY A 141 -8.32 -0.08 -14.81
C GLY A 141 -8.76 0.83 -15.93
N VAL A 142 -9.19 2.04 -15.56
CA VAL A 142 -9.41 3.16 -16.48
C VAL A 142 -8.36 4.21 -16.16
N THR A 143 -7.69 4.72 -17.19
CA THR A 143 -6.69 5.79 -17.07
C THR A 143 -7.16 6.98 -17.88
N LEU A 144 -7.21 8.16 -17.27
CA LEU A 144 -7.37 9.43 -17.96
C LEU A 144 -6.00 10.12 -17.98
N GLN A 145 -5.57 10.56 -19.15
CA GLN A 145 -4.30 11.23 -19.37
C GLN A 145 -4.59 12.64 -19.89
N VAL A 146 -3.96 13.63 -19.29
CA VAL A 146 -4.03 15.03 -19.72
C VAL A 146 -2.60 15.55 -19.80
N GLY A 147 -2.21 16.04 -20.97
CA GLY A 147 -0.94 16.69 -21.22
C GLY A 147 -1.19 18.17 -21.50
N ALA A 148 -0.56 19.03 -20.70
CA ALA A 148 -0.50 20.47 -20.96
C ALA A 148 0.82 20.80 -21.69
N GLY A 149 0.75 21.65 -22.70
CA GLY A 149 1.93 22.23 -23.35
C GLY A 149 1.79 23.73 -23.47
N THR A 150 2.92 24.41 -23.64
CA THR A 150 2.97 25.87 -23.78
C THR A 150 2.84 26.28 -25.24
N GLU A 151 2.19 27.42 -25.46
CA GLU A 151 2.04 28.05 -26.77
C GLU A 151 3.06 29.18 -26.94
N ASN A 152 3.55 29.39 -28.16
CA ASN A 152 4.24 30.62 -28.58
C ASN A 152 5.51 30.97 -27.79
N HIS A 153 6.36 30.00 -27.47
CA HIS A 153 7.66 30.32 -26.91
C HIS A 153 8.57 30.87 -28.02
N ILE A 154 9.00 32.12 -27.89
CA ILE A 154 9.89 32.78 -28.86
C ILE A 154 11.26 32.12 -28.75
N MET A 155 11.74 31.56 -29.87
CA MET A 155 13.08 30.99 -29.93
C MET A 155 14.11 32.06 -30.28
N PHE A 156 13.88 32.79 -31.37
CA PHE A 156 14.75 33.88 -31.79
C PHE A 156 13.94 34.92 -32.58
N THR A 157 14.43 36.15 -32.59
CA THR A 157 13.91 37.28 -33.37
C THR A 157 14.95 37.63 -34.44
N ASN A 158 14.55 37.67 -35.71
CA ASN A 158 15.44 38.03 -36.82
C ASN A 158 15.71 39.55 -36.85
N ASP A 159 16.68 39.97 -37.66
CA ASP A 159 17.08 41.38 -37.86
C ASP A 159 15.94 42.26 -38.40
N GLU A 160 14.94 41.65 -39.05
CA GLU A 160 13.68 42.28 -39.49
C GLU A 160 12.59 42.33 -38.40
N ASN A 161 12.95 42.04 -37.14
CA ASN A 161 12.05 41.96 -35.99
C ASN A 161 10.96 40.88 -36.10
N GLN A 162 11.21 39.83 -36.89
CA GLN A 162 10.30 38.69 -37.07
C GLN A 162 10.60 37.59 -36.04
N GLU A 163 9.56 37.13 -35.33
CA GLU A 163 9.69 36.13 -34.25
C GLU A 163 9.47 34.70 -34.77
N SER A 164 10.45 33.82 -34.54
CA SER A 164 10.26 32.37 -34.70
C SER A 164 9.73 31.76 -33.41
N LYS A 165 8.57 31.12 -33.46
CA LYS A 165 7.85 30.58 -32.29
C LYS A 165 7.79 29.06 -32.32
N ILE A 166 8.00 28.42 -31.16
CA ILE A 166 7.70 26.99 -30.96
C ILE A 166 6.49 26.83 -30.05
N SER A 167 5.69 25.79 -30.30
CA SER A 167 4.56 25.39 -29.45
C SER A 167 4.70 23.92 -29.10
N PHE A 168 4.56 23.58 -27.82
CA PHE A 168 4.78 22.22 -27.31
C PHE A 168 3.53 21.33 -27.32
N GLY A 169 2.36 21.89 -27.67
CA GLY A 169 1.13 21.14 -27.89
C GLY A 169 0.52 20.50 -26.62
N GLY A 170 -0.79 20.31 -26.62
CA GLY A 170 -1.51 19.64 -25.53
C GLY A 170 -2.18 18.34 -26.01
N GLY A 171 -2.60 17.49 -25.08
CA GLY A 171 -3.30 16.25 -25.44
C GLY A 171 -4.20 15.71 -24.35
N ILE A 172 -5.23 15.00 -24.76
CA ILE A 172 -6.06 14.19 -23.87
C ILE A 172 -6.01 12.75 -24.34
N GLY A 173 -6.01 11.82 -23.40
CA GLY A 173 -6.06 10.40 -23.70
C GLY A 173 -6.85 9.65 -22.66
N TYR A 174 -7.41 8.52 -23.07
CA TYR A 174 -8.01 7.57 -22.16
C TYR A 174 -7.49 6.17 -22.45
N GLY A 175 -7.44 5.35 -21.43
CA GLY A 175 -7.01 3.97 -21.56
C GLY A 175 -7.84 3.03 -20.72
N ILE A 176 -8.06 1.84 -21.24
CA ILE A 176 -8.71 0.72 -20.55
C ILE A 176 -7.67 -0.38 -20.41
N LYS A 177 -7.59 -0.94 -19.21
CA LYS A 177 -6.62 -1.98 -18.86
C LYS A 177 -7.38 -3.15 -18.26
N PHE A 178 -7.11 -4.34 -18.78
CA PHE A 178 -7.56 -5.59 -18.21
C PHE A 178 -6.34 -6.47 -17.93
N GLY A 179 -6.21 -6.98 -16.72
CA GLY A 179 -5.12 -7.87 -16.34
C GLY A 179 -5.63 -9.10 -15.61
N HIS A 180 -5.01 -10.26 -15.84
CA HIS A 180 -5.30 -11.51 -15.15
C HIS A 180 -4.00 -12.23 -14.76
N GLU A 181 -3.85 -12.48 -13.47
CA GLU A 181 -2.76 -13.27 -12.89
C GLU A 181 -3.17 -14.74 -12.81
N PHE A 182 -2.57 -15.57 -13.67
CA PHE A 182 -2.83 -17.01 -13.69
C PHE A 182 -2.04 -17.75 -12.61
N SER A 183 -0.79 -17.30 -12.38
CA SER A 183 0.08 -17.83 -11.32
C SER A 183 1.02 -16.73 -10.82
N LYS A 184 1.75 -17.03 -9.73
CA LYS A 184 2.79 -16.13 -9.18
C LYS A 184 3.87 -15.74 -10.21
N PHE A 185 4.06 -16.56 -11.26
CA PHE A 185 5.07 -16.36 -12.28
C PHE A 185 4.51 -15.87 -13.63
N PHE A 186 3.18 -15.81 -13.78
CA PHE A 186 2.55 -15.48 -15.06
C PHE A 186 1.33 -14.57 -14.89
N ASP A 187 1.47 -13.34 -15.38
CA ASP A 187 0.47 -12.26 -15.35
C ASP A 187 0.29 -11.73 -16.79
N LEU A 188 -0.95 -11.76 -17.29
CA LEU A 188 -1.29 -11.25 -18.62
C LEU A 188 -2.05 -9.94 -18.48
N ALA A 189 -1.64 -8.89 -19.19
CA ALA A 189 -2.36 -7.62 -19.22
C ALA A 189 -2.56 -7.11 -20.65
N VAL A 190 -3.81 -6.77 -20.98
CA VAL A 190 -4.22 -6.11 -22.22
C VAL A 190 -4.52 -4.65 -21.90
N ASN A 191 -3.92 -3.75 -22.67
CA ASN A 191 -4.08 -2.31 -22.50
C ASN A 191 -4.49 -1.71 -23.84
N TYR A 192 -5.65 -1.05 -23.87
CA TYR A 192 -6.07 -0.20 -24.97
C TYR A 192 -5.90 1.25 -24.55
N ASN A 193 -5.13 2.04 -25.29
CA ASN A 193 -4.93 3.46 -25.00
C ASN A 193 -5.22 4.25 -26.27
N TYR A 194 -6.04 5.29 -26.15
CA TYR A 194 -6.28 6.28 -27.18
C TYR A 194 -5.79 7.63 -26.68
N GLN A 195 -4.99 8.32 -27.48
CA GLN A 195 -4.51 9.66 -27.19
C GLN A 195 -4.74 10.55 -28.40
N ARG A 196 -5.42 11.67 -28.18
CA ARG A 196 -5.53 12.76 -29.14
C ARG A 196 -4.59 13.87 -28.69
N SER A 197 -3.57 14.12 -29.49
CA SER A 197 -2.67 15.26 -29.31
C SER A 197 -3.01 16.35 -30.31
N SER A 198 -2.85 17.60 -29.89
CA SER A 198 -2.86 18.77 -30.76
C SER A 198 -1.44 19.30 -30.84
N LEU A 199 -0.85 19.23 -32.03
CA LEU A 199 0.23 20.15 -32.41
C LEU A 199 -0.45 21.30 -33.15
N SER A 200 -0.31 22.52 -32.66
CA SER A 200 -0.68 23.70 -33.45
C SER A 200 0.21 23.75 -34.70
N LEU A 201 -0.37 24.17 -35.82
CA LEU A 201 0.19 24.19 -37.17
C LEU A 201 1.70 24.54 -37.23
N PRO A 202 2.46 23.94 -38.16
CA PRO A 202 3.85 24.33 -38.40
C PRO A 202 3.91 25.81 -38.76
N VAL A 203 5.03 26.44 -38.38
CA VAL A 203 5.39 27.85 -38.58
C VAL A 203 4.75 28.42 -39.85
N LYS A 204 3.73 29.27 -39.70
CA LYS A 204 3.39 30.23 -40.76
C LYS A 204 4.53 31.23 -40.80
N ASN A 205 5.21 31.37 -41.94
CA ASN A 205 6.34 32.27 -42.24
C ASN A 205 7.73 31.61 -42.35
N ALA A 206 7.84 30.32 -42.66
CA ALA A 206 9.05 29.82 -43.31
C ALA A 206 8.86 29.91 -44.84
N GLU A 207 9.00 31.11 -45.39
CA GLU A 207 9.31 31.24 -46.82
C GLU A 207 10.78 30.80 -46.99
N ILE A 208 11.00 29.82 -47.86
CA ILE A 208 12.34 29.34 -48.28
C ILE A 208 12.81 30.23 -49.43
#